data_AF-B4ISA7-F1
#
_entry.id   AF-B4ISA7-F1
#
_cell.length_a   1.000
_cell.length_b   1.000
_cell.length_c   1.000
_cell.angle_alpha   90.00
_cell.angle_beta   90.00
_cell.angle_gamma   90.00
#
_symmetry.space_group_name_H-M   'P 1'
#
loop_
_entity.id
_entity.type
_entity.pdbx_description
1 polymer ?
#
loop_
_entity_poly.entity_id
_entity_poly.type
_entity_poly.pdbx_seq_one_letter_code
_entity_poly.pdbx_strand_id
1 'polypeptide(L)'
;GFGHFLSCAYLEGLGDDEPIMQERRKRLHRQFSLPVTRPYFRRANQCHFQGEVDDAPWTPLLNTHVGVRPSAVTDGKEYLVNGNYHYYHYLQQQVQDKGWGCAYRSLQTICSWFVLQGYTNAPIPTHLGGTEVPAQNKRQAVFLRGFLPVDWLNRDQHVPAGIS
;
A
#
# COMPACT_ATOMS: atom_id res chain seq x y z
N GLY A 1 -3.03 9.71 18.49
CA GLY A 1 -2.77 8.26 18.32
C GLY A 1 -2.71 7.61 19.68
N PHE A 2 -2.58 6.28 19.75
CA PHE A 2 -2.29 5.63 21.03
C PHE A 2 -0.89 6.02 21.51
N GLY A 3 -0.73 6.17 22.83
CA GLY A 3 0.58 6.38 23.47
C GLY A 3 1.30 5.07 23.79
N HIS A 4 0.77 3.93 23.36
CA HIS A 4 1.30 2.58 23.61
C HIS A 4 0.85 1.62 22.49
N PHE A 5 1.49 0.45 22.41
CA PHE A 5 1.12 -0.61 21.49
C PHE A 5 -0.08 -1.42 22.00
N LEU A 6 -0.89 -1.92 21.07
CA LEU A 6 -2.01 -2.82 21.35
C LEU A 6 -1.66 -4.22 20.87
N SER A 7 -1.80 -5.22 21.74
CA SER A 7 -1.66 -6.63 21.38
C SER A 7 -3.03 -7.25 21.12
N CYS A 8 -3.20 -7.87 19.94
CA CYS A 8 -4.43 -8.54 19.55
C CYS A 8 -4.10 -9.99 19.13
N ALA A 9 -4.79 -10.97 19.72
CA ALA A 9 -4.65 -12.36 19.31
C ALA A 9 -5.53 -12.66 18.09
N TYR A 10 -5.05 -13.40 17.09
CA TYR A 10 -5.85 -13.85 15.95
C TYR A 10 -5.85 -15.37 15.87
N LEU A 11 -6.97 -15.96 15.44
CA LEU A 11 -7.03 -17.40 15.23
C LEU A 11 -6.24 -17.76 13.98
N GLU A 12 -5.37 -18.75 14.10
CA GLU A 12 -4.63 -19.31 12.97
C GLU A 12 -5.58 -19.97 11.95
N GLY A 13 -5.22 -19.96 10.68
CA GLY A 13 -6.02 -20.56 9.59
C GLY A 13 -7.23 -19.73 9.12
N LEU A 14 -7.63 -18.69 9.84
CA LEU A 14 -8.73 -17.80 9.42
C LEU A 14 -8.22 -16.51 8.77
N GLY A 15 -8.66 -16.29 7.53
CA GLY A 15 -8.36 -15.09 6.76
C GLY A 15 -8.97 -13.83 7.34
N ASP A 16 -8.36 -12.67 7.07
CA ASP A 16 -8.84 -11.38 7.57
C ASP A 16 -10.23 -11.01 7.02
N ASP A 17 -10.61 -11.54 5.86
CA ASP A 17 -11.90 -11.22 5.24
C ASP A 17 -13.05 -12.12 5.72
N GLU A 18 -12.76 -13.14 6.53
CA GLU A 18 -13.79 -13.99 7.15
C GLU A 18 -14.75 -13.17 8.04
N PRO A 19 -16.08 -13.41 8.00
CA PRO A 19 -17.06 -12.62 8.75
C PRO A 19 -16.77 -12.54 10.25
N ILE A 20 -16.27 -13.63 10.85
CA ILE A 20 -15.89 -13.68 12.25
C ILE A 20 -14.73 -12.72 12.58
N MET A 21 -13.75 -12.60 11.68
CA MET A 21 -12.62 -11.68 11.84
C MET A 21 -13.05 -10.23 11.59
N GLN A 22 -13.94 -10.00 10.63
CA GLN A 22 -14.52 -8.67 10.41
C GLN A 22 -15.29 -8.18 11.64
N GLU A 23 -16.15 -9.01 12.23
CA GLU A 23 -16.91 -8.62 13.43
C GLU A 23 -15.99 -8.36 14.63
N ARG A 24 -14.94 -9.18 14.79
CA ARG A 24 -13.92 -8.95 15.81
C ARG A 24 -13.25 -7.57 15.64
N ARG A 25 -12.83 -7.21 14.43
CA ARG A 25 -12.23 -5.89 14.17
C ARG A 25 -13.22 -4.75 14.43
N LYS A 26 -14.49 -4.89 14.04
CA LYS A 26 -15.53 -3.90 14.34
C LYS A 26 -15.66 -3.66 15.85
N ARG A 27 -15.58 -4.72 16.67
CA ARG A 27 -15.58 -4.60 18.14
C ARG A 27 -14.36 -3.85 18.66
N LEU A 28 -13.16 -4.13 18.13
CA LEU A 28 -11.94 -3.40 18.50
C LEU A 28 -12.04 -1.92 18.14
N HIS A 29 -12.56 -1.56 16.96
CA HIS A 29 -12.82 -0.17 16.58
C HIS A 29 -13.72 0.54 17.60
N ARG A 30 -14.83 -0.09 18.02
CA ARG A 30 -15.74 0.48 19.03
C ARG A 30 -15.04 0.63 20.38
N GLN A 31 -14.35 -0.42 20.83
CA GLN A 31 -13.66 -0.46 22.13
C GLN A 31 -12.61 0.64 22.27
N PHE A 32 -11.87 0.92 21.20
CA PHE A 32 -10.81 1.93 21.20
C PHE A 32 -11.22 3.26 20.56
N SER A 33 -12.51 3.46 20.31
CA SER A 33 -13.08 4.68 19.71
C SER A 33 -12.37 5.11 18.40
N LEU A 34 -11.98 4.13 17.58
CA LEU A 34 -11.32 4.39 16.31
C LEU A 34 -12.35 4.52 15.18
N PRO A 35 -12.16 5.48 14.25
CA PRO A 35 -13.03 5.62 13.10
C PRO A 35 -12.96 4.37 12.21
N VAL A 36 -14.11 3.96 11.67
CA VAL A 36 -14.22 2.81 10.74
C VAL A 36 -13.88 3.17 9.29
N THR A 37 -13.26 4.33 9.07
CA THR A 37 -12.91 4.85 7.74
C THR A 37 -11.63 4.24 7.16
N ARG A 38 -10.82 3.58 7.98
CA ARG A 38 -9.64 2.82 7.53
C ARG A 38 -9.40 1.58 8.39
N PRO A 39 -8.65 0.58 7.88
CA PRO A 39 -8.21 -0.56 8.68
C PRO A 39 -7.20 -0.12 9.76
N TYR A 40 -7.34 -0.67 10.97
CA TYR A 40 -6.35 -0.55 12.05
C TYR A 40 -5.92 -1.91 12.61
N PHE A 41 -6.76 -2.93 12.46
CA PHE A 41 -6.62 -4.21 13.13
C PHE A 41 -6.57 -5.38 12.14
N ARG A 42 -6.11 -5.16 10.91
CA ARG A 42 -5.77 -6.29 10.02
C ARG A 42 -4.36 -6.77 10.34
N ARG A 43 -4.01 -8.00 9.96
CA ARG A 43 -2.66 -8.54 10.22
C ARG A 43 -1.58 -7.69 9.55
N ALA A 44 -1.88 -7.13 8.38
CA ALA A 44 -1.00 -6.17 7.69
C ALA A 44 -0.75 -4.87 8.48
N ASN A 45 -1.59 -4.52 9.47
CA ASN A 45 -1.42 -3.33 10.30
C ASN A 45 -0.60 -3.59 11.58
N GLN A 46 0.05 -4.76 11.69
CA GLN A 46 0.93 -5.03 12.81
C GLN A 46 2.05 -3.99 12.91
N CYS A 47 2.52 -3.75 14.12
CA CYS A 47 3.69 -2.91 14.31
C CYS A 47 4.93 -3.58 13.71
N HIS A 48 5.75 -2.82 13.00
CA HIS A 48 7.06 -3.25 12.53
C HIS A 48 8.10 -2.75 13.52
N PHE A 49 8.77 -3.66 14.23
CA PHE A 49 9.84 -3.27 15.14
C PHE A 49 11.17 -3.09 14.37
N GLN A 50 12.01 -2.18 14.86
CA GLN A 50 13.33 -1.98 14.28
C GLN A 50 14.15 -3.28 14.40
N GLY A 51 14.71 -3.74 13.28
CA GLY A 51 15.47 -4.99 13.20
C GLY A 51 14.69 -6.21 12.72
N GLU A 52 13.38 -6.10 12.46
CA GLU A 52 12.56 -7.17 11.87
C GLU A 52 12.51 -7.17 10.34
N VAL A 53 13.37 -6.38 9.68
CA VAL A 53 13.36 -6.29 8.22
C VAL A 53 13.96 -7.58 7.67
N ASP A 54 13.26 -8.21 6.74
CA ASP A 54 13.74 -9.37 6.01
C ASP A 54 15.02 -8.96 5.25
N ASP A 55 16.19 -9.35 5.79
CA ASP A 55 17.53 -9.02 5.27
C ASP A 55 17.82 -9.63 3.88
N ALA A 56 16.82 -10.26 3.27
CA ALA A 56 16.93 -10.72 1.90
C ALA A 56 17.33 -9.54 0.99
N PRO A 57 18.39 -9.68 0.17
CA PRO A 57 18.89 -8.60 -0.69
C PRO A 57 17.88 -8.01 -1.67
N TRP A 58 16.74 -8.68 -1.84
CA TRP A 58 15.68 -8.34 -2.79
C TRP A 58 14.46 -7.69 -2.14
N THR A 59 14.46 -7.53 -0.81
CA THR A 59 13.38 -6.86 -0.08
C THR A 59 13.39 -5.36 -0.42
N PRO A 60 12.29 -4.79 -0.94
CA PRO A 60 12.20 -3.36 -1.21
C PRO A 60 12.37 -2.53 0.06
N LEU A 61 13.02 -1.37 -0.07
CA LEU A 61 13.22 -0.45 1.06
C LEU A 61 11.87 0.09 1.58
N LEU A 62 11.70 0.12 2.90
CA LEU A 62 10.51 0.65 3.55
C LEU A 62 10.66 2.15 3.84
N ASN A 63 9.64 2.95 3.49
CA ASN A 63 9.52 4.36 3.91
C ASN A 63 10.79 5.20 3.71
N THR A 64 11.37 5.17 2.51
CA THR A 64 12.64 5.85 2.20
C THR A 64 12.63 7.38 2.43
N HIS A 65 11.46 7.98 2.59
CA HIS A 65 11.31 9.39 2.98
C HIS A 65 11.62 9.66 4.46
N VAL A 66 11.58 8.64 5.33
CA VAL A 66 11.83 8.79 6.76
C VAL A 66 13.32 9.09 6.98
N GLY A 67 13.61 10.15 7.72
CA GLY A 67 14.99 10.59 8.01
C GLY A 67 15.61 11.48 6.94
N VAL A 68 14.89 11.77 5.84
CA VAL A 68 15.32 12.78 4.87
C VAL A 68 15.22 14.17 5.50
N ARG A 69 16.19 15.05 5.19
CA ARG A 69 16.19 16.43 5.68
C ARG A 69 14.98 17.20 5.11
N PRO A 70 14.35 18.08 5.89
CA PRO A 70 13.29 18.96 5.38
C PRO A 70 13.77 19.81 4.20
N SER A 71 12.83 20.25 3.35
CA SER A 71 13.09 20.99 2.11
C SER A 71 13.70 22.38 2.25
N ALA A 72 13.97 22.84 3.49
CA ALA A 72 14.47 24.17 3.84
C ALA A 72 13.61 25.36 3.36
N VAL A 73 12.38 25.11 2.91
CA VAL A 73 11.42 26.14 2.50
C VAL A 73 10.92 26.90 3.73
N THR A 74 11.20 28.20 3.79
CA THR A 74 10.72 29.09 4.86
C THR A 74 9.20 29.22 4.81
N ASP A 75 8.55 29.11 5.97
CA ASP A 75 7.08 29.17 6.13
C ASP A 75 6.28 28.18 5.25
N GLY A 76 6.95 27.16 4.71
CA GLY A 76 6.32 26.10 3.93
C GLY A 76 5.49 25.17 4.82
N LYS A 77 4.34 24.72 4.30
CA LYS A 77 3.56 23.65 4.92
C LYS A 77 3.83 22.33 4.21
N GLU A 78 4.28 21.34 4.97
CA GLU A 78 4.59 20.01 4.46
C GLU A 78 3.37 19.08 4.55
N TYR A 79 3.20 18.24 3.53
CA TYR A 79 2.21 17.16 3.50
C TYR A 79 2.90 15.89 3.03
N LEU A 80 2.94 14.89 3.90
CA LEU A 80 3.56 13.59 3.62
C LEU A 80 2.49 12.50 3.52
N VAL A 81 2.90 11.38 2.94
CA VAL A 81 2.09 10.16 2.97
C VAL A 81 1.89 9.69 4.42
N ASN A 82 0.68 9.23 4.72
CA ASN A 82 0.35 8.61 5.99
C ASN A 82 0.30 7.08 5.82
N GLY A 83 1.21 6.37 6.47
CA GLY A 83 1.32 4.91 6.38
C GLY A 83 2.59 4.44 5.68
N ASN A 84 2.78 3.12 5.69
CA ASN A 84 3.97 2.47 5.18
C ASN A 84 3.85 2.16 3.68
N TYR A 85 4.96 2.26 2.97
CA TYR A 85 5.10 1.82 1.58
C TYR A 85 6.51 1.26 1.30
N HIS A 86 6.60 0.39 0.32
CA HIS A 86 7.84 -0.13 -0.24
C HIS A 86 8.28 0.71 -1.44
N TYR A 87 9.58 0.97 -1.55
CA TYR A 87 10.18 1.67 -2.67
C TYR A 87 10.60 0.69 -3.76
N TYR A 88 9.82 0.64 -4.84
CA TYR A 88 10.15 -0.13 -6.03
C TYR A 88 10.90 0.72 -7.05
N HIS A 89 11.97 0.16 -7.62
CA HIS A 89 12.82 0.83 -8.60
C HIS A 89 13.32 -0.14 -9.67
N TYR A 90 13.98 0.40 -10.69
CA TYR A 90 14.52 -0.37 -11.81
C TYR A 90 15.42 -1.52 -11.37
N LEU A 91 15.50 -2.55 -12.21
CA LEU A 91 16.38 -3.73 -12.03
C LEU A 91 16.04 -4.62 -10.82
N GLN A 92 14.91 -4.37 -10.15
CA GLN A 92 14.36 -5.28 -9.16
C GLN A 92 13.66 -6.46 -9.85
N GLN A 93 13.54 -7.57 -9.13
CA GLN A 93 12.82 -8.77 -9.57
C GLN A 93 13.37 -9.37 -10.88
N GLN A 94 14.67 -9.18 -11.15
CA GLN A 94 15.35 -9.67 -12.35
C GLN A 94 14.77 -9.12 -13.68
N VAL A 95 14.15 -7.94 -13.66
CA VAL A 95 13.59 -7.31 -14.87
C VAL A 95 14.48 -6.16 -15.35
N GLN A 96 14.87 -6.19 -16.63
CA GLN A 96 15.59 -5.10 -17.30
C GLN A 96 14.62 -4.04 -17.81
N ASP A 97 14.13 -3.20 -16.90
CA ASP A 97 13.08 -2.22 -17.15
C ASP A 97 13.55 -0.76 -17.30
N LYS A 98 14.85 -0.58 -17.50
CA LYS A 98 15.42 0.74 -17.79
C LYS A 98 14.82 1.31 -19.07
N GLY A 99 14.23 2.50 -18.97
CA GLY A 99 13.65 3.23 -20.10
C GLY A 99 12.17 2.97 -20.36
N TRP A 100 11.53 1.98 -19.69
CA TRP A 100 10.10 1.68 -19.89
C TRP A 100 9.34 1.31 -18.60
N GLY A 101 10.03 0.95 -17.52
CA GLY A 101 9.41 0.48 -16.28
C GLY A 101 8.88 1.56 -15.34
N CYS A 102 9.07 2.85 -15.63
CA CYS A 102 8.81 3.94 -14.65
C CYS A 102 7.42 3.85 -14.01
N ALA A 103 6.38 3.73 -14.84
CA ALA A 103 5.01 3.67 -14.36
C ALA A 103 4.69 2.35 -13.66
N TYR A 104 5.32 1.23 -14.07
CA TYR A 104 5.17 -0.05 -13.38
C TYR A 104 5.77 0.00 -11.97
N ARG A 105 6.96 0.60 -11.79
CA ARG A 105 7.58 0.77 -10.46
C ARG A 105 6.80 1.73 -9.56
N SER A 106 6.26 2.81 -10.13
CA SER A 106 5.33 3.70 -9.41
C SER A 106 4.06 2.95 -9.00
N LEU A 107 3.50 2.11 -9.88
CA LEU A 107 2.33 1.29 -9.56
C LEU A 107 2.63 0.28 -8.45
N GLN A 108 3.76 -0.42 -8.49
CA GLN A 108 4.18 -1.34 -7.42
C GLN A 108 4.31 -0.62 -6.07
N THR A 109 4.89 0.58 -6.07
CA THR A 109 5.00 1.44 -4.87
C THR A 109 3.62 1.80 -4.32
N ILE A 110 2.69 2.27 -5.16
CA ILE A 110 1.32 2.58 -4.75
C ILE A 110 0.61 1.33 -4.23
N CYS A 111 0.71 0.21 -4.95
CA CYS A 111 0.14 -1.07 -4.55
C CYS A 111 0.63 -1.50 -3.16
N SER A 112 1.93 -1.31 -2.89
CA SER A 112 2.50 -1.68 -1.59
C SER A 112 1.89 -0.91 -0.43
N TRP A 113 1.53 0.36 -0.64
CA TRP A 113 0.85 1.14 0.38
C TRP A 113 -0.52 0.52 0.72
N PHE A 114 -1.32 0.14 -0.28
CA PHE A 114 -2.62 -0.49 -0.03
C PHE A 114 -2.50 -1.82 0.71
N VAL A 115 -1.48 -2.64 0.39
CA VAL A 115 -1.20 -3.89 1.11
C VAL A 115 -0.82 -3.61 2.56
N LEU A 116 0.17 -2.74 2.78
CA LEU A 116 0.69 -2.43 4.12
C LEU A 116 -0.33 -1.67 4.99
N GLN A 117 -1.30 -0.99 4.39
CA GLN A 117 -2.41 -0.37 5.10
C GLN A 117 -3.60 -1.34 5.31
N GLY A 118 -3.53 -2.57 4.79
CA GLY A 118 -4.57 -3.58 4.96
C GLY A 118 -5.82 -3.34 4.10
N TYR A 119 -5.72 -2.57 3.03
CA TYR A 119 -6.84 -2.39 2.11
C TYR A 119 -7.03 -3.56 1.15
N THR A 120 -5.96 -4.34 0.90
CA THR A 120 -6.00 -5.51 0.04
C THR A 120 -5.00 -6.56 0.50
N ASN A 121 -5.33 -7.83 0.26
CA ASN A 121 -4.41 -8.96 0.39
C ASN A 121 -3.83 -9.39 -0.97
N ALA A 122 -4.19 -8.68 -2.05
CA ALA A 122 -3.69 -8.98 -3.38
C ALA A 122 -2.17 -8.79 -3.44
N PRO A 123 -1.42 -9.69 -4.10
CA PRO A 123 0.01 -9.54 -4.26
C PRO A 123 0.33 -8.29 -5.09
N ILE A 124 1.53 -7.73 -4.86
CA ILE A 124 2.01 -6.62 -5.66
C ILE A 124 2.17 -7.08 -7.12
N PRO A 125 1.56 -6.37 -8.09
CA PRO A 125 1.68 -6.75 -9.49
C PRO A 125 3.14 -6.85 -9.94
N THR A 126 3.47 -7.91 -10.66
CA THR A 126 4.75 -8.05 -11.35
C THR A 126 4.58 -7.72 -12.83
N HIS A 127 5.69 -7.49 -13.52
CA HIS A 127 5.70 -7.20 -14.96
C HIS A 127 5.16 -8.37 -15.81
N LEU A 128 5.10 -9.59 -15.23
CA LEU A 128 4.84 -10.85 -15.93
C LEU A 128 3.53 -11.51 -15.48
N GLY A 129 2.49 -10.70 -15.26
CA GLY A 129 1.13 -11.22 -15.09
C GLY A 129 0.64 -11.87 -16.40
N GLY A 130 1.01 -13.14 -16.60
CA GLY A 130 0.79 -13.92 -17.83
C GLY A 130 2.00 -13.87 -18.76
N THR A 131 2.42 -15.03 -19.26
CA THR A 131 3.40 -15.17 -20.34
C THR A 131 3.02 -14.28 -21.51
N GLU A 132 3.67 -13.13 -21.63
CA GLU A 132 3.91 -12.36 -22.84
C GLU A 132 4.68 -11.12 -22.38
N VAL A 133 5.82 -10.84 -23.02
CA VAL A 133 6.39 -9.48 -23.04
C VAL A 133 5.75 -8.84 -24.27
N PRO A 134 4.67 -8.04 -24.18
CA PRO A 134 4.08 -7.46 -25.36
C PRO A 134 4.73 -6.10 -25.63
N ALA A 135 4.96 -5.88 -26.92
CA ALA A 135 5.37 -4.62 -27.52
C ALA A 135 4.69 -3.39 -26.89
N GLN A 136 5.42 -2.27 -26.93
CA GLN A 136 4.95 -0.91 -26.64
C GLN A 136 3.42 -0.76 -26.74
N ASN A 137 2.82 -0.21 -25.69
CA ASN A 137 1.44 0.29 -25.62
C ASN A 137 0.31 -0.75 -25.45
N LYS A 138 0.22 -1.41 -24.29
CA LYS A 138 -1.08 -1.90 -23.77
C LYS A 138 -1.25 -1.68 -22.25
N ARG A 139 -1.83 -0.51 -21.95
CA ARG A 139 -2.72 -0.13 -20.83
C ARG A 139 -2.36 -0.65 -19.41
N GLN A 140 -1.61 0.18 -18.70
CA GLN A 140 -1.47 0.19 -17.22
C GLN A 140 -2.84 0.16 -16.49
N ALA A 141 -3.92 0.61 -17.13
CA ALA A 141 -5.26 0.69 -16.58
C ALA A 141 -5.95 -0.67 -16.29
N VAL A 142 -5.49 -1.79 -16.88
CA VAL A 142 -6.14 -3.09 -16.67
C VAL A 142 -5.77 -3.70 -15.31
N PHE A 143 -4.61 -3.37 -14.75
CA PHE A 143 -4.09 -3.97 -13.51
C PHE A 143 -4.82 -3.50 -12.24
N LEU A 144 -5.39 -2.29 -12.22
CA LEU A 144 -6.03 -1.75 -11.01
C LEU A 144 -7.40 -2.37 -10.72
N ARG A 145 -8.09 -2.94 -11.71
CA ARG A 145 -9.46 -3.47 -11.57
C ARG A 145 -9.59 -4.66 -10.60
N GLY A 146 -8.51 -5.40 -10.35
CA GLY A 146 -8.47 -6.50 -9.38
C GLY A 146 -7.76 -6.15 -8.08
N PHE A 147 -7.16 -4.96 -7.98
CA PHE A 147 -6.26 -4.60 -6.90
C PHE A 147 -6.87 -3.57 -5.94
N LEU A 148 -7.57 -2.57 -6.48
CA LEU A 148 -8.23 -1.54 -5.69
C LEU A 148 -9.69 -1.92 -5.41
N PRO A 149 -10.24 -1.58 -4.22
CA PRO A 149 -11.67 -1.72 -3.97
C PRO A 149 -12.49 -0.97 -5.03
N VAL A 150 -13.59 -1.58 -5.48
CA VAL A 150 -14.46 -1.05 -6.55
C VAL A 150 -14.89 0.40 -6.29
N ASP A 151 -15.15 0.74 -5.03
CA ASP A 151 -15.60 2.09 -4.63
C ASP A 151 -14.54 3.18 -4.84
N TRP A 152 -13.25 2.81 -4.96
CA TRP A 152 -12.15 3.73 -5.21
C TRP A 152 -11.93 3.97 -6.70
N LEU A 153 -12.21 2.96 -7.54
CA LEU A 153 -12.16 3.07 -9.00
C LEU A 153 -13.23 4.02 -9.56
N ASN A 154 -14.35 4.20 -8.84
CA ASN A 154 -15.47 5.03 -9.26
C ASN A 154 -15.34 6.52 -8.87
N ARG A 155 -14.34 6.91 -8.05
CA ARG A 155 -14.14 8.32 -7.67
C ARG A 155 -13.51 9.17 -8.80
N ASP A 156 -12.88 8.54 -9.78
CA ASP A 156 -12.28 9.22 -10.93
C ASP A 156 -13.30 9.73 -11.96
N GLN A 157 -14.60 9.47 -11.77
CA GLN A 157 -15.65 9.96 -12.66
C GLN A 157 -16.26 11.31 -12.23
N HIS A 158 -15.81 11.91 -11.13
CA HIS A 158 -16.29 13.21 -10.65
C HIS A 158 -15.14 14.21 -10.43
N VAL A 159 -14.32 14.42 -11.46
CA VAL A 159 -13.60 15.69 -11.59
C VAL A 159 -14.57 16.66 -12.25
N PRO A 160 -15.08 17.70 -11.55
CA PRO A 160 -15.85 18.73 -12.21
C PRO A 160 -14.96 19.42 -13.25
N ALA A 161 -15.38 19.38 -14.51
CA ALA A 161 -14.82 20.19 -15.56
C ALA A 161 -15.11 21.66 -15.23
N GLY A 162 -14.09 22.43 -14.86
CA GLY A 162 -14.23 23.89 -14.75
C GLY A 162 -13.29 24.51 -13.74
N ILE A 163 -12.11 24.92 -14.21
CA ILE A 163 -11.55 26.23 -13.85
C ILE A 163 -11.13 26.84 -15.19
N SER A 164 -11.89 27.86 -15.59
CA SER A 164 -11.63 28.80 -16.68
C SER A 164 -10.43 29.68 -16.37
#